data_AF-A0A919LY73-F1
#
_entry.id   AF-A0A919LY73-F1
#
_cell.length_a   1.000
_cell.length_b   1.000
_cell.length_c   1.000
_cell.angle_alpha   90.00
_cell.angle_beta   90.00
_cell.angle_gamma   90.00
#
_symmetry.space_group_name_H-M   'P 1'
#
loop_
_entity.id
_entity.type
_entity.pdbx_description
1 polymer ?
#
loop_
_entity_poly.entity_id
_entity_poly.type
_entity_poly.pdbx_seq_one_letter_code
_entity_poly.pdbx_strand_id
1 'polypeptide(L)'
;MPSVPPSGQQSAGVDAVWEMACRHRVVEQQVSTRDYNYREATADMNAQVDVTRGETTTFGEAYHWGDNYLTAGNAHDRHPAPESGAFYARLRHERYLNGQTRMQATTSCPTLCPGQVLKVIGGEEVAGSLLRACSSRRCTATPGAMRILRWSLPAYRTARTSATGLSPARVR
;
A
#
# COMPACT_ATOMS: atom_id res chain seq x y z
N MET A 1 2.55 -10.38 -16.13
CA MET A 1 1.34 -10.64 -16.94
C MET A 1 1.06 -9.44 -17.82
N PRO A 2 0.69 -9.63 -19.10
CA PRO A 2 0.36 -8.53 -20.00
C PRO A 2 -0.94 -7.81 -19.59
N SER A 3 -0.98 -6.48 -19.69
CA SER A 3 -2.24 -5.73 -19.67
C SER A 3 -2.85 -5.72 -21.07
N VAL A 4 -4.08 -6.19 -21.21
CA VAL A 4 -4.77 -6.26 -22.51
C VAL A 4 -6.09 -5.47 -22.42
N PRO A 5 -6.40 -4.56 -23.36
CA PRO A 5 -7.67 -3.85 -23.37
C PRO A 5 -8.84 -4.82 -23.61
N PRO A 6 -10.03 -4.58 -23.01
CA PRO A 6 -11.17 -5.49 -23.11
C PRO A 6 -11.70 -5.70 -24.54
N SER A 7 -11.39 -4.80 -25.47
CA SER A 7 -11.74 -4.90 -26.90
C SER A 7 -10.80 -5.79 -27.73
N GLY A 8 -9.65 -6.18 -27.19
CA GLY A 8 -8.71 -7.11 -27.82
C GLY A 8 -8.96 -8.53 -27.34
N GLN A 9 -9.92 -9.25 -27.94
CA GLN A 9 -10.40 -10.58 -27.51
C GLN A 9 -9.38 -11.75 -27.56
N GLN A 10 -8.07 -11.49 -27.60
CA GLN A 10 -7.07 -12.54 -27.72
C GLN A 10 -5.94 -12.30 -26.72
N SER A 11 -6.14 -12.76 -25.49
CA SER A 11 -4.97 -13.25 -24.75
C SER A 11 -4.58 -14.56 -25.41
N ALA A 12 -3.48 -14.58 -26.16
CA ALA A 12 -3.05 -15.70 -27.03
C ALA A 12 -2.72 -16.99 -26.25
N GLY A 13 -3.67 -17.54 -25.50
CA GLY A 13 -3.52 -18.68 -24.59
C GLY A 13 -2.79 -18.36 -23.28
N VAL A 14 -2.42 -17.09 -23.03
CA VAL A 14 -1.65 -16.67 -21.85
C VAL A 14 -2.59 -16.01 -20.84
N ASP A 15 -2.25 -16.03 -19.54
CA ASP A 15 -3.03 -15.28 -18.57
C ASP A 15 -2.77 -13.76 -18.69
N ALA A 16 -3.84 -12.96 -18.67
CA ALA A 16 -3.80 -11.50 -18.85
C ALA A 16 -4.54 -10.74 -17.75
N VAL A 17 -4.25 -9.44 -17.64
CA VAL A 17 -4.92 -8.50 -16.74
C VAL A 17 -5.65 -7.45 -17.56
N TRP A 18 -6.85 -7.07 -17.15
CA TRP A 18 -7.66 -6.02 -17.79
C TRP A 18 -8.46 -5.22 -16.75
N GLU A 19 -9.18 -4.19 -17.21
CA GLU A 19 -10.00 -3.30 -16.38
C GLU A 19 -9.25 -2.76 -15.15
N MET A 20 -8.01 -2.32 -15.36
CA MET A 20 -7.22 -1.74 -14.29
C MET A 20 -7.75 -0.35 -13.93
N ALA A 21 -8.04 -0.13 -12.66
CA ALA A 21 -8.46 1.16 -12.15
C ALA A 21 -7.64 1.53 -10.92
N CYS A 22 -7.04 2.72 -10.93
CA CYS A 22 -6.37 3.29 -9.77
C CYS A 22 -7.31 4.28 -9.08
N ARG A 23 -7.49 4.14 -7.77
CA ARG A 23 -8.26 5.07 -6.93
C ARG A 23 -7.32 5.73 -5.94
N HIS A 24 -7.42 7.04 -5.82
CA HIS A 24 -6.67 7.81 -4.84
C HIS A 24 -7.62 8.41 -3.80
N ARG A 25 -7.20 8.44 -2.55
CA ARG A 25 -7.93 9.05 -1.43
C ARG A 25 -6.95 9.83 -0.57
N VAL A 26 -7.36 11.01 -0.08
CA VAL A 26 -6.59 11.75 0.91
C VAL A 26 -6.67 11.00 2.25
N VAL A 27 -5.52 10.76 2.86
CA VAL A 27 -5.37 10.05 4.14
C VAL A 27 -4.67 10.94 5.15
N GLU A 28 -4.68 10.48 6.39
CA GLU A 28 -4.19 11.17 7.56
C GLU A 28 -2.67 11.35 7.50
N GLN A 29 -2.19 12.57 7.77
CA GLN A 29 -0.77 12.95 7.68
C GLN A 29 0.03 12.43 8.86
N GLN A 30 -0.58 12.31 10.03
CA GLN A 30 0.09 11.84 11.23
C GLN A 30 -0.87 11.04 12.12
N VAL A 31 -0.30 10.18 12.94
CA VAL A 31 -1.03 9.41 13.94
C VAL A 31 -0.48 9.72 15.32
N SER A 32 -1.37 10.11 16.21
CA SER A 32 -1.06 10.34 17.62
C SER A 32 -1.71 9.25 18.45
N THR A 33 -0.92 8.58 19.28
CA THR A 33 -1.37 7.54 20.19
C THR A 33 -1.09 7.99 21.61
N ARG A 34 -2.02 7.68 22.52
CA ARG A 34 -1.86 7.97 23.94
C ARG A 34 -2.40 6.84 24.81
N ASP A 35 -1.73 6.60 25.92
CA ASP A 35 -2.20 5.63 26.91
C ASP A 35 -1.90 6.08 28.34
N TYR A 36 -2.32 5.27 29.31
CA TYR A 36 -2.05 5.46 30.73
C TYR A 36 -1.49 4.18 31.36
N ASN A 37 -0.29 4.29 31.93
CA ASN A 37 0.32 3.22 32.70
C ASN A 37 0.16 3.47 34.20
N TYR A 38 -0.66 2.67 34.90
CA TYR A 38 -0.89 2.85 36.34
C TYR A 38 0.34 2.54 37.22
N ARG A 39 1.27 1.70 36.72
CA ARG A 39 2.50 1.36 37.46
C ARG A 39 3.48 2.52 37.45
N GLU A 40 3.43 3.32 36.39
CA GLU A 40 4.26 4.50 36.19
C GLU A 40 3.34 5.67 35.82
N ALA A 41 2.51 6.08 36.78
CA ALA A 41 1.43 7.06 36.55
C ALA A 41 1.90 8.41 35.98
N THR A 42 3.17 8.77 36.18
CA THR A 42 3.80 10.00 35.69
C THR A 42 4.54 9.82 34.35
N ALA A 43 4.59 8.61 33.79
CA ALA A 43 5.26 8.37 32.51
C ALA A 43 4.55 9.08 31.37
N ASP A 44 5.32 9.72 30.49
CA ASP A 44 4.80 10.29 29.26
C ASP A 44 4.53 9.18 28.25
N MET A 45 3.26 8.85 28.11
CA MET A 45 2.75 7.80 27.23
C MET A 45 2.12 8.41 25.98
N ASN A 46 2.69 9.50 25.47
CA ASN A 46 2.32 10.11 24.21
C ASN A 46 3.31 9.68 23.12
N ALA A 47 2.80 9.30 21.95
CA ALA A 47 3.63 9.11 20.76
C ALA A 47 2.92 9.67 19.53
N GLN A 48 3.66 10.41 18.70
CA GLN A 48 3.17 11.00 17.47
C GLN A 48 4.09 10.62 16.33
N VAL A 49 3.55 9.96 15.30
CA VAL A 49 4.35 9.44 14.18
C VAL A 49 3.82 9.96 12.86
N ASP A 50 4.75 10.45 12.04
CA ASP A 50 4.58 10.71 10.61
C ASP A 50 5.69 9.94 9.85
N VAL A 51 5.28 8.95 9.04
CA VAL A 51 6.22 8.12 8.26
C VAL A 51 6.59 8.82 6.95
N THR A 52 5.72 9.69 6.43
CA THR A 52 5.95 10.42 5.18
C THR A 52 6.95 11.56 5.34
N ARG A 53 7.15 12.03 6.58
CA ARG A 53 8.07 13.12 6.95
C ARG A 53 7.67 14.44 6.28
N GLY A 54 6.40 14.81 6.38
CA GLY A 54 5.88 16.09 5.89
C GLY A 54 5.46 16.09 4.42
N GLU A 55 4.94 14.97 3.90
CA GLU A 55 4.36 14.96 2.55
C GLU A 55 3.07 15.80 2.50
N THR A 56 2.87 16.55 1.40
CA THR A 56 1.74 17.49 1.24
C THR A 56 0.47 16.84 0.68
N THR A 57 0.51 15.54 0.35
CA THR A 57 -0.61 14.80 -0.24
C THR A 57 -1.57 14.21 0.79
N THR A 58 -1.20 14.30 2.07
CA THR A 58 -1.93 13.82 3.24
C THR A 58 -2.37 14.99 4.10
N PHE A 59 -3.47 14.85 4.84
CA PHE A 59 -4.01 15.93 5.65
C PHE A 59 -4.64 15.43 6.94
N GLY A 60 -4.48 16.21 8.01
CA GLY A 60 -5.08 15.95 9.31
C GLY A 60 -4.32 14.92 10.16
N GLU A 61 -4.88 14.64 11.33
CA GLU A 61 -4.30 13.77 12.36
C GLU A 61 -5.32 12.72 12.81
N ALA A 62 -4.87 11.48 12.98
CA ALA A 62 -5.64 10.43 13.61
C ALA A 62 -5.19 10.23 15.06
N TYR A 63 -6.05 10.59 16.01
CA TYR A 63 -5.82 10.37 17.43
C TYR A 63 -6.39 9.00 17.89
N HIS A 64 -5.59 8.23 18.60
CA HIS A 64 -5.96 6.93 19.18
C HIS A 64 -5.61 6.89 20.67
N TRP A 65 -6.51 6.32 21.47
CA TRP A 65 -6.31 6.11 22.89
C TRP A 65 -6.50 4.64 23.25
N GLY A 66 -5.65 4.12 24.15
CA GLY A 66 -5.84 2.80 24.76
C GLY A 66 -5.30 1.64 23.93
N ASP A 67 -4.08 1.80 23.41
CA ASP A 67 -3.40 0.78 22.60
C ASP A 67 -2.69 -0.29 23.42
N ASN A 68 -2.73 -0.17 24.76
CA ASN A 68 -2.19 -1.09 25.75
C ASN A 68 -0.69 -1.36 25.59
N TYR A 69 0.10 -0.32 25.35
CA TYR A 69 1.57 -0.40 25.40
C TYR A 69 2.09 0.02 26.78
N LEU A 70 3.20 -0.57 27.21
CA LEU A 70 3.85 -0.24 28.48
C LEU A 70 4.95 0.81 28.34
N THR A 71 5.41 1.08 27.12
CA THR A 71 6.45 2.08 26.82
C THR A 71 6.04 2.92 25.61
N ALA A 72 6.19 4.25 25.68
CA ALA A 72 5.93 5.11 24.52
C ALA A 72 6.87 4.79 23.35
N GLY A 73 8.15 4.54 23.65
CA GLY A 73 9.20 4.37 22.66
C GLY A 73 9.55 5.67 21.93
N ASN A 74 10.56 5.64 21.07
CA ASN A 74 11.00 6.81 20.33
C ASN A 74 10.24 6.92 19.00
N ALA A 75 9.51 8.01 18.83
CA ALA A 75 8.73 8.28 17.62
C ALA A 75 9.57 8.66 16.39
N HIS A 76 10.80 9.15 16.59
CA HIS A 76 11.69 9.53 15.50
C HIS A 76 12.49 8.36 14.93
N ASP A 77 12.51 7.23 15.64
CA ASP A 77 13.23 6.05 15.18
C ASP A 77 12.58 5.46 13.94
N ARG A 78 13.42 5.17 12.94
CA ARG A 78 12.96 4.50 11.71
C ARG A 78 12.42 3.10 12.00
N HIS A 79 12.80 2.46 13.09
CA HIS A 79 12.32 1.16 13.52
C HIS A 79 12.12 1.21 15.04
N PRO A 80 10.95 1.69 15.52
CA PRO A 80 10.69 1.76 16.95
C PRO A 80 10.64 0.35 17.54
N ALA A 81 10.90 0.25 18.84
CA ALA A 81 10.83 -1.00 19.58
C ALA A 81 9.44 -1.65 19.40
N PRO A 82 9.36 -2.96 19.15
CA PRO A 82 8.08 -3.66 19.06
C PRO A 82 7.21 -3.41 20.30
N GLU A 83 5.89 -3.35 20.11
CA GLU A 83 4.90 -3.19 21.20
C GLU A 83 5.01 -1.87 21.98
N SER A 84 5.72 -0.87 21.45
CA SER A 84 5.72 0.49 21.98
C SER A 84 4.60 1.35 21.36
N GLY A 85 4.26 2.47 21.98
CA GLY A 85 3.32 3.45 21.43
C GLY A 85 3.71 3.91 20.02
N ALA A 86 4.98 4.27 19.83
CA ALA A 86 5.55 4.63 18.53
C ALA A 86 5.42 3.51 17.47
N PHE A 87 5.55 2.24 17.87
CA PHE A 87 5.35 1.09 16.97
C PHE A 87 3.90 0.99 16.48
N TYR A 88 2.92 1.10 17.38
CA TYR A 88 1.51 1.05 17.00
C TYR A 88 1.08 2.27 16.18
N ALA A 89 1.52 3.47 16.58
CA ALA A 89 1.30 4.70 15.83
C ALA A 89 1.81 4.56 14.38
N ARG A 90 3.02 4.03 14.23
CA ARG A 90 3.61 3.76 12.92
C ARG A 90 2.82 2.74 12.11
N LEU A 91 2.46 1.59 12.69
CA LEU A 91 1.72 0.54 11.99
C LEU A 91 0.37 1.07 11.46
N ARG A 92 -0.31 1.91 12.25
CA ARG A 92 -1.53 2.59 11.81
C ARG A 92 -1.27 3.58 10.68
N HIS A 93 -0.24 4.39 10.80
CA HIS A 93 0.09 5.37 9.78
C HIS A 93 0.44 4.68 8.45
N GLU A 94 1.22 3.60 8.47
CA GLU A 94 1.47 2.76 7.29
C GLU A 94 0.18 2.15 6.73
N ARG A 95 -0.77 1.75 7.58
CA ARG A 95 -2.08 1.27 7.14
C ARG A 95 -2.93 2.36 6.47
N TYR A 96 -2.90 3.59 6.97
CA TYR A 96 -3.56 4.74 6.33
C TYR A 96 -2.93 5.04 4.97
N LEU A 97 -1.59 5.11 4.89
CA LEU A 97 -0.86 5.30 3.63
C LEU A 97 -1.15 4.21 2.60
N ASN A 98 -1.28 2.94 3.04
CA ASN A 98 -1.73 1.86 2.17
C ASN A 98 -3.14 2.10 1.60
N GLY A 99 -4.01 2.80 2.32
CA GLY A 99 -5.34 3.20 1.85
C GLY A 99 -5.33 4.36 0.85
N GLN A 100 -4.24 5.11 0.75
CA GLN A 100 -4.15 6.33 -0.08
C GLN A 100 -4.26 6.03 -1.56
N THR A 101 -3.62 4.95 -2.02
CA THR A 101 -3.69 4.52 -3.42
C THR A 101 -4.14 3.08 -3.46
N ARG A 102 -5.23 2.80 -4.17
CA ARG A 102 -5.76 1.45 -4.32
C ARG A 102 -5.96 1.08 -5.79
N MET A 103 -5.31 0.02 -6.23
CA MET A 103 -5.46 -0.53 -7.58
C MET A 103 -6.47 -1.68 -7.60
N GLN A 104 -7.34 -1.67 -8.59
CA GLN A 104 -8.28 -2.75 -8.89
C GLN A 104 -7.99 -3.25 -10.30
N ALA A 105 -8.13 -4.55 -10.52
CA ALA A 105 -8.01 -5.14 -11.85
C ALA A 105 -8.79 -6.46 -11.89
N THR A 106 -8.92 -7.00 -13.08
CA THR A 106 -9.48 -8.33 -13.36
C THR A 106 -8.42 -9.19 -14.05
N THR A 107 -8.30 -10.48 -13.71
CA THR A 107 -7.40 -11.43 -14.39
C THR A 107 -8.05 -12.78 -14.66
N SER A 108 -7.51 -13.51 -15.62
CA SER A 108 -7.86 -14.90 -15.93
C SER A 108 -7.13 -15.94 -15.09
N CYS A 109 -6.04 -15.58 -14.39
CA CYS A 109 -5.17 -16.54 -13.73
C CYS A 109 -5.83 -17.19 -12.49
N PRO A 110 -6.04 -18.52 -12.49
CA PRO A 110 -6.72 -19.21 -11.39
C PRO A 110 -5.80 -19.52 -10.20
N THR A 111 -4.48 -19.42 -10.35
CA THR A 111 -3.49 -19.74 -9.31
C THR A 111 -3.20 -18.56 -8.39
N LEU A 112 -3.71 -17.37 -8.70
CA LEU A 112 -3.48 -16.19 -7.88
C LEU A 112 -4.17 -16.29 -6.53
N CYS A 113 -3.36 -16.17 -5.48
CA CYS A 113 -3.77 -16.24 -4.09
C CYS A 113 -3.50 -14.92 -3.37
N PRO A 114 -4.25 -14.63 -2.30
CA PRO A 114 -3.94 -13.52 -1.40
C PRO A 114 -2.48 -13.53 -0.91
N GLY A 115 -1.88 -12.35 -0.79
CA GLY A 115 -0.46 -12.22 -0.37
C GLY A 115 0.58 -12.34 -1.49
N GLN A 116 0.21 -12.79 -2.69
CA GLN A 116 1.16 -12.91 -3.81
C GLN A 116 1.55 -11.55 -4.40
N VAL A 117 2.74 -11.52 -5.03
CA VAL A 117 3.26 -10.35 -5.74
C VAL A 117 3.06 -10.53 -7.23
N LEU A 118 2.33 -9.62 -7.86
CA LEU A 118 2.09 -9.65 -9.30
C LEU A 118 2.77 -8.46 -9.98
N LYS A 119 3.53 -8.75 -11.05
CA LYS A 119 4.11 -7.75 -11.95
C LYS A 119 3.32 -7.72 -13.24
N VAL A 120 2.69 -6.58 -13.53
CA VAL A 120 2.00 -6.31 -14.80
C VAL A 120 2.99 -5.65 -15.76
N ILE A 121 2.98 -6.07 -17.03
CA ILE A 121 3.91 -5.63 -18.07
C ILE A 121 3.09 -5.18 -19.28
N GLY A 122 3.39 -4.01 -19.86
CA GLY A 122 2.68 -3.51 -21.04
C GLY A 122 1.34 -2.86 -20.67
N GLY A 123 1.16 -1.61 -21.10
CA GLY A 123 0.02 -0.74 -20.78
C GLY A 123 0.53 0.67 -20.46
N GLU A 124 0.27 1.65 -21.33
CA GLU A 124 0.59 3.06 -21.09
C GLU A 124 -0.10 3.63 -19.83
N GLU A 125 -1.20 3.00 -19.39
CA GLU A 125 -1.94 3.43 -18.21
C GLU A 125 -1.21 3.17 -16.88
N VAL A 126 -0.22 2.27 -16.85
CA VAL A 126 0.42 1.87 -15.58
C VAL A 126 1.91 1.53 -15.80
N ALA A 127 2.75 2.55 -15.87
CA ALA A 127 4.20 2.36 -15.79
C ALA A 127 4.62 1.94 -14.37
N GLY A 128 4.95 0.66 -14.19
CA GLY A 128 5.82 0.20 -13.11
C GLY A 128 5.17 -0.11 -11.75
N SER A 129 3.85 -0.30 -11.67
CA SER A 129 3.25 -0.73 -10.41
C SER A 129 3.48 -2.23 -10.17
N LEU A 130 4.16 -2.54 -9.08
CA LEU A 130 4.18 -3.88 -8.54
C LEU A 130 3.00 -3.99 -7.54
N LEU A 131 2.33 -5.13 -7.52
CA LEU A 131 1.21 -5.38 -6.61
C LEU A 131 1.67 -6.33 -5.51
N ARG A 132 1.50 -5.98 -4.23
CA ARG A 132 1.80 -6.85 -3.07
C ARG A 132 0.51 -7.07 -2.30
N ALA A 133 0.05 -8.32 -2.28
CA ALA A 133 -1.10 -8.84 -1.55
C ALA A 133 -2.48 -8.73 -2.23
N CYS A 134 -2.92 -9.83 -2.85
CA CYS A 134 -4.29 -10.03 -3.32
C CYS A 134 -5.28 -10.29 -2.15
N SER A 135 -6.58 -10.07 -2.34
CA SER A 135 -7.63 -10.61 -1.46
C SER A 135 -8.75 -11.17 -2.33
N SER A 136 -8.96 -12.49 -2.27
CA SER A 136 -9.94 -13.20 -3.09
C SER A 136 -11.28 -13.24 -2.35
N ARG A 137 -12.35 -12.72 -2.97
CA ARG A 137 -13.71 -13.02 -2.53
C ARG A 137 -14.18 -14.26 -3.31
N ARG A 138 -14.57 -15.31 -2.58
CA ARG A 138 -14.93 -16.64 -3.11
C ARG A 138 -15.90 -16.53 -4.30
N CYS A 139 -15.50 -17.09 -5.44
CA CYS A 139 -16.36 -17.30 -6.59
C CYS A 139 -17.03 -18.67 -6.45
N THR A 140 -18.36 -18.74 -6.53
CA THR A 140 -19.08 -20.02 -6.69
C THR A 140 -18.69 -20.67 -8.01
N ALA A 141 -18.56 -22.00 -8.02
CA ALA A 141 -18.07 -22.76 -9.16
C ALA A 141 -19.24 -23.16 -10.06
N THR A 142 -19.27 -22.65 -11.29
CA THR A 142 -20.07 -23.21 -12.38
C THR A 142 -19.10 -23.48 -13.55
N PRO A 143 -19.09 -24.69 -14.14
CA PRO A 143 -18.21 -25.01 -15.26
C PRO A 143 -18.67 -24.24 -16.51
N GLY A 144 -17.76 -23.50 -17.16
CA GLY A 144 -18.01 -22.86 -18.46
C GLY A 144 -18.03 -21.32 -18.47
N ALA A 145 -17.95 -20.65 -17.31
CA ALA A 145 -17.91 -19.19 -17.27
C ALA A 145 -16.47 -18.68 -17.11
N MET A 146 -16.02 -17.84 -18.04
CA MET A 146 -14.85 -16.98 -17.90
C MET A 146 -14.97 -16.19 -16.59
N ARG A 147 -14.12 -16.52 -15.61
CA ARG A 147 -14.23 -16.04 -14.23
C ARG A 147 -13.49 -14.71 -14.07
N ILE A 148 -14.25 -13.63 -13.95
CA ILE A 148 -13.78 -12.28 -13.62
C ILE A 148 -13.63 -12.18 -12.11
N LEU A 149 -12.39 -12.17 -11.61
CA LEU A 149 -12.08 -11.87 -10.23
C LEU A 149 -11.76 -10.38 -10.09
N ARG A 150 -12.55 -9.65 -9.27
CA ARG A 150 -12.34 -8.23 -8.99
C ARG A 150 -11.65 -8.04 -7.64
N TRP A 151 -10.49 -7.37 -7.61
CA TRP A 151 -9.73 -7.13 -6.37
C TRP A 151 -9.35 -5.70 -6.09
N SER A 152 -8.80 -5.57 -4.88
CA SER A 152 -8.76 -4.45 -3.96
C SER A 152 -7.39 -4.02 -3.37
N LEU A 153 -6.36 -3.54 -4.09
CA LEU A 153 -4.95 -3.60 -3.61
C LEU A 153 -4.35 -2.24 -3.20
N PRO A 154 -3.62 -2.09 -2.08
CA PRO A 154 -2.83 -0.89 -1.83
C PRO A 154 -1.67 -0.80 -2.83
N ALA A 155 -1.53 0.32 -3.54
CA ALA A 155 -0.37 0.54 -4.40
C ALA A 155 0.79 1.01 -3.53
N TYR A 156 1.85 0.20 -3.44
CA TYR A 156 3.08 0.66 -2.84
C TYR A 156 3.87 1.48 -3.86
N ARG A 157 4.21 2.71 -3.48
CA ARG A 157 5.12 3.53 -4.25
C ARG A 157 6.53 2.96 -4.07
N THR A 158 7.06 2.25 -5.05
CA THR A 158 8.52 2.02 -5.10
C THR A 158 9.19 3.38 -5.22
N ALA A 159 10.10 3.67 -4.29
CA ALA A 159 10.94 4.85 -4.34
C ALA A 159 11.51 5.02 -5.75
N ARG A 160 11.38 6.24 -6.28
CA ARG A 160 12.01 6.64 -7.53
C ARG A 160 13.50 6.33 -7.38
N THR A 161 13.99 5.29 -8.05
CA THR A 161 15.43 5.10 -8.25
C THR A 161 15.89 6.34 -8.99
N SER A 162 16.65 7.21 -8.32
CA SER A 162 17.33 8.31 -8.96
C SER A 162 18.30 7.71 -9.97
N ALA A 163 17.90 7.67 -11.24
CA ALA A 163 18.80 7.43 -12.34
C ALA A 163 19.88 8.51 -12.28
N THR A 164 21.07 8.08 -11.91
CA THR A 164 22.29 8.86 -11.78
C THR A 164 22.68 9.47 -13.13
N GLY A 165 23.07 10.75 -13.10
CA GLY A 165 24.03 11.40 -14.00
C GLY A 165 24.02 10.99 -15.47
N LEU A 166 23.22 11.69 -16.29
CA LEU A 166 23.53 11.91 -17.70
C LEU A 166 24.13 13.32 -17.83
N SER A 167 25.46 13.38 -17.93
CA SER A 167 26.20 14.56 -18.30
C SER A 167 25.75 15.03 -19.70
N PRO A 168 25.38 16.31 -19.91
CA PRO A 168 25.12 16.79 -21.25
C PRO A 168 26.43 16.94 -22.02
N ALA A 169 26.54 16.22 -23.14
CA ALA A 169 27.58 16.43 -24.14
C ALA A 169 27.50 17.89 -24.63
N ARG A 170 28.59 18.63 -24.45
CA ARG A 170 28.78 19.99 -24.95
C ARG A 170 28.99 19.91 -26.47
N VAL A 171 28.06 20.49 -27.22
CA VAL A 171 28.26 20.80 -28.64
C VAL A 171 29.20 22.01 -28.74
N ARG A 172 30.39 21.79 -29.28
CA ARG A 172 31.16 22.75 -30.07
C ARG A 172 32.15 22.00 -30.93
#